data_AF-A0A2C8YX57-F1
#
_entry.id   AF-A0A2C8YX57-F1
#
_cell.length_a   1.000
_cell.length_b   1.000
_cell.length_c   1.000
_cell.angle_alpha   90.00
_cell.angle_beta   90.00
_cell.angle_gamma   90.00
#
_symmetry.space_group_name_H-M   'P 1'
#
loop_
_entity.id
_entity.type
_entity.pdbx_description
1 polymer ?
#
loop_
_entity_poly.entity_id
_entity_poly.type
_entity_poly.pdbx_seq_one_letter_code
_entity_poly.pdbx_strand_id
1 'polypeptide(L)'
;MKGTVYLIGAGPGDPGLLTLRGKEILEKADVVVYDRLVSPAILGMCNPKAKMVDVGKMPTHHKVKQSEINRLLVQFACEFPGGVIARLKGGDPFVFGRGGEEALELVSAGVEFEVVPGITSAISVPAYAGIPVSHRGIATSFHIITGHEKAESSSNVIPAQAGISSAPVGLDFPALAKCPGTLIFLMGIANMDFIARRLMECGKDPKTPLAFIEKGTTPYQRTVMATLETAGETIARENVTAPAITIMGGVVELGNTLAWKKNLPLSGKRLVVTRAAKQASGITARLTALGAEVIETPMIETRDVIPATCGERSRTKTGISSADFNALANFDILAFTSTNGVESFFRQLFAAGYDVRVLAGKKIASVGKITEKKLLEYGIRCDYVPEDHTGEGLGRLLASLPVDHSRILLLQGNLADDTLLKLLPQATRWVVYETLPVAELPEWKREAVVGADAVVFASTSAVENFCSVILSYTTLGASPLSGSYALWVGERSSESKDLNRESLTTPASCSPRLAFCIGRMTESAARKHGFETVTSDETTMDSLVKKIVEYYKKES
;
A
#
# COMPACT_ATOMS: atom_id res chain seq x y z
N MET A 1 -17.31 -15.06 22.88
CA MET A 1 -15.85 -14.95 22.94
C MET A 1 -15.49 -13.58 22.40
N LYS A 2 -14.66 -12.78 23.09
CA LYS A 2 -14.22 -11.47 22.56
C LYS A 2 -13.30 -11.68 21.36
N GLY A 3 -13.11 -10.64 20.54
CA GLY A 3 -12.06 -10.63 19.52
C GLY A 3 -10.66 -10.60 20.15
N THR A 4 -9.66 -10.98 19.36
CA THR A 4 -8.24 -10.99 19.77
C THR A 4 -7.53 -9.74 19.24
N VAL A 5 -6.74 -9.08 20.09
CA VAL A 5 -5.98 -7.89 19.71
C VAL A 5 -4.53 -8.25 19.41
N TYR A 6 -4.03 -7.83 18.24
CA TYR A 6 -2.64 -8.03 17.84
C TYR A 6 -1.90 -6.69 17.87
N LEU A 7 -0.90 -6.55 18.73
CA LEU A 7 -0.02 -5.38 18.78
C LEU A 7 1.14 -5.61 17.80
N ILE A 8 1.07 -4.99 16.62
CA ILE A 8 1.94 -5.30 15.48
C ILE A 8 2.93 -4.17 15.22
N GLY A 9 4.22 -4.50 15.15
CA GLY A 9 5.24 -3.59 14.65
C GLY A 9 5.29 -3.55 13.12
N ALA A 10 5.00 -2.38 12.55
CA ALA A 10 5.04 -2.13 11.11
C ALA A 10 6.46 -1.99 10.55
N GLY A 11 7.47 -1.85 11.42
CA GLY A 11 8.81 -1.46 10.99
C GLY A 11 8.93 0.04 10.66
N PRO A 12 10.08 0.49 10.15
CA PRO A 12 10.41 1.91 9.98
C PRO A 12 9.75 2.58 8.77
N GLY A 13 9.14 1.82 7.85
CA GLY A 13 8.45 2.35 6.68
C GLY A 13 8.50 1.43 5.46
N ASP A 14 9.65 0.83 5.16
CA ASP A 14 9.81 -0.12 4.06
C ASP A 14 8.89 -1.34 4.24
N PRO A 15 7.96 -1.62 3.32
CA PRO A 15 7.08 -2.79 3.39
C PRO A 15 7.84 -4.13 3.43
N GLY A 16 9.07 -4.19 2.90
CA GLY A 16 9.92 -5.37 2.98
C GLY A 16 10.45 -5.68 4.38
N LEU A 17 10.32 -4.74 5.32
CA LEU A 17 10.68 -4.92 6.74
C LEU A 17 9.49 -5.30 7.62
N LEU A 18 8.28 -5.40 7.07
CA LEU A 18 7.16 -5.99 7.78
C LEU A 18 7.39 -7.49 7.98
N THR A 19 7.18 -7.98 9.20
CA THR A 19 7.36 -9.41 9.48
C THR A 19 6.29 -10.24 8.78
N LEU A 20 6.61 -11.50 8.44
CA LEU A 20 5.65 -12.43 7.84
C LEU A 20 4.41 -12.60 8.72
N ARG A 21 4.60 -12.64 10.05
CA ARG A 21 3.49 -12.70 11.01
C ARG A 21 2.64 -11.44 10.99
N GLY A 22 3.26 -10.26 10.93
CA GLY A 22 2.54 -8.99 10.81
C GLY A 22 1.67 -8.95 9.55
N LYS A 23 2.24 -9.36 8.41
CA LYS A 23 1.51 -9.45 7.14
C LYS A 23 0.32 -10.43 7.22
N GLU A 24 0.55 -11.63 7.74
CA GLU A 24 -0.49 -12.67 7.87
C GLU A 24 -1.70 -12.16 8.66
N ILE A 25 -1.47 -11.43 9.75
CA ILE A 25 -2.55 -10.88 10.57
C ILE A 25 -3.25 -9.72 9.86
N LEU A 26 -2.52 -8.81 9.22
CA LEU A 26 -3.13 -7.69 8.48
C LEU A 26 -4.03 -8.16 7.34
N GLU A 27 -3.67 -9.25 6.65
CA GLU A 27 -4.48 -9.85 5.58
C GLU A 27 -5.79 -10.48 6.10
N LYS A 28 -5.87 -10.80 7.41
CA LYS A 28 -7.02 -11.42 8.07
C LYS A 28 -7.80 -10.47 8.97
N ALA A 29 -7.28 -9.27 9.24
CA ALA A 29 -7.84 -8.34 10.21
C ALA A 29 -9.27 -7.92 9.83
N ASP A 30 -10.15 -7.83 10.83
CA ASP A 30 -11.48 -7.25 10.71
C ASP A 30 -11.45 -5.74 11.02
N VAL A 31 -10.54 -5.33 11.91
CA VAL A 31 -10.30 -3.94 12.29
C VAL A 31 -8.80 -3.67 12.29
N VAL A 32 -8.38 -2.55 11.69
CA VAL A 32 -6.98 -2.10 11.71
C VAL A 32 -6.92 -0.71 12.33
N VAL A 33 -6.33 -0.61 13.52
CA VAL A 33 -6.08 0.64 14.25
C VAL A 33 -4.61 1.04 14.07
N TYR A 34 -4.33 2.11 13.34
CA TYR A 34 -2.95 2.44 12.93
C TYR A 34 -2.53 3.88 13.28
N ASP A 35 -1.23 4.05 13.52
CA ASP A 35 -0.60 5.34 13.79
C ASP A 35 -0.18 6.07 12.51
N ARG A 36 0.05 7.39 12.62
CA ARG A 36 0.53 8.27 11.54
C ARG A 36 1.82 7.80 10.86
N LEU A 37 2.70 7.07 11.57
CA LEU A 37 4.02 6.67 11.07
C LEU A 37 4.00 5.39 10.23
N VAL A 38 2.85 4.73 10.10
CA VAL A 38 2.72 3.54 9.24
C VAL A 38 2.73 3.97 7.78
N SER A 39 3.51 3.29 6.94
CA SER A 39 3.62 3.64 5.53
C SER A 39 2.36 3.25 4.73
N PRO A 40 1.98 4.04 3.72
CA PRO A 40 0.88 3.69 2.81
C PRO A 40 1.04 2.30 2.16
N ALA A 41 2.26 1.90 1.81
CA ALA A 41 2.52 0.60 1.20
C ALA A 41 2.12 -0.57 2.13
N ILE A 42 2.31 -0.43 3.46
CA ILE A 42 1.90 -1.43 4.44
C ILE A 42 0.38 -1.42 4.63
N LEU A 43 -0.26 -0.25 4.66
CA LEU A 43 -1.73 -0.15 4.72
C LEU A 43 -2.39 -0.82 3.50
N GLY A 44 -1.73 -0.80 2.35
CA GLY A 44 -2.17 -1.50 1.13
C GLY A 44 -2.21 -3.03 1.25
N MET A 45 -1.55 -3.62 2.24
CA MET A 45 -1.55 -5.07 2.49
C MET A 45 -2.70 -5.52 3.40
N CYS A 46 -3.41 -4.58 4.03
CA CYS A 46 -4.51 -4.89 4.93
C CYS A 46 -5.67 -5.53 4.16
N ASN A 47 -6.44 -6.38 4.85
CA ASN A 47 -7.70 -6.91 4.35
C ASN A 47 -8.57 -5.75 3.78
N PRO A 48 -8.95 -5.79 2.49
CA PRO A 48 -9.73 -4.71 1.87
C PRO A 48 -11.11 -4.47 2.51
N LYS A 49 -11.62 -5.44 3.28
CA LYS A 49 -12.89 -5.35 4.00
C LYS A 49 -12.73 -4.88 5.46
N ALA A 50 -11.50 -4.70 5.93
CA ALA A 50 -11.25 -4.29 7.30
C ALA A 50 -11.75 -2.87 7.57
N LYS A 51 -12.24 -2.64 8.78
CA LYS A 51 -12.50 -1.29 9.30
C LYS A 51 -11.15 -0.63 9.62
N MET A 52 -10.78 0.36 8.81
CA MET A 52 -9.54 1.14 8.98
C MET A 52 -9.78 2.31 9.93
N VAL A 53 -8.94 2.46 10.96
CA VAL A 53 -9.07 3.51 11.99
C VAL A 53 -7.72 4.20 12.20
N ASP A 54 -7.62 5.44 11.74
CA ASP A 54 -6.44 6.31 11.94
C ASP A 54 -6.52 6.97 13.33
N VAL A 55 -5.63 6.58 14.25
CA VAL A 55 -5.51 7.21 15.58
C VAL A 55 -4.44 8.29 15.62
N GLY A 56 -3.75 8.54 14.50
CA GLY A 56 -2.73 9.56 14.34
C GLY A 56 -3.25 10.93 13.86
N LYS A 57 -4.46 11.01 13.30
CA LYS A 57 -5.02 12.23 12.66
C LYS A 57 -6.47 12.60 13.04
N MET A 58 -7.07 12.03 14.09
CA MET A 58 -8.48 12.32 14.44
C MET A 58 -8.80 13.85 14.49
N PRO A 59 -9.99 14.30 14.03
CA PRO A 59 -10.23 15.65 13.47
C PRO A 59 -10.19 16.83 14.45
N THR A 60 -10.01 16.58 15.73
CA THR A 60 -9.75 17.63 16.72
C THR A 60 -8.25 17.68 16.93
N HIS A 61 -7.62 18.84 16.75
CA HIS A 61 -6.16 19.10 16.76
C HIS A 61 -5.41 18.74 18.07
N HIS A 62 -5.92 17.81 18.86
CA HIS A 62 -5.29 17.16 19.99
C HIS A 62 -4.98 15.71 19.61
N LYS A 63 -3.71 15.30 19.78
CA LYS A 63 -3.31 13.89 19.75
C LYS A 63 -4.33 13.09 20.59
N VAL A 64 -4.94 12.06 20.02
CA VAL A 64 -5.79 11.12 20.77
C VAL A 64 -5.01 10.69 22.01
N LYS A 65 -5.60 10.82 23.19
CA LYS A 65 -4.89 10.43 24.41
C LYS A 65 -4.66 8.93 24.37
N GLN A 66 -3.54 8.47 24.91
CA GLN A 66 -3.26 7.03 24.92
C GLN A 66 -4.36 6.22 25.60
N SER A 67 -4.95 6.75 26.68
CA SER A 67 -6.08 6.12 27.35
C SER A 67 -7.31 5.94 26.45
N GLU A 68 -7.53 6.85 25.48
CA GLU A 68 -8.61 6.73 24.49
C GLU A 68 -8.29 5.64 23.48
N ILE A 69 -7.03 5.54 23.01
CA ILE A 69 -6.57 4.44 22.12
C ILE A 69 -6.74 3.10 22.83
N ASN A 70 -6.31 3.00 24.09
CA ASN A 70 -6.40 1.77 24.88
C ASN A 70 -7.87 1.32 25.02
N ARG A 71 -8.78 2.25 25.35
CA ARG A 71 -10.23 1.97 25.43
C ARG A 71 -10.81 1.55 24.08
N LEU A 72 -10.37 2.18 23.00
CA LEU A 72 -10.81 1.87 21.64
C LEU A 72 -10.47 0.43 21.24
N LEU A 73 -9.28 -0.06 21.62
CA LEU A 73 -8.90 -1.46 21.37
C LEU A 73 -9.79 -2.44 22.13
N VAL A 74 -10.08 -2.15 23.40
CA VAL A 74 -11.02 -2.94 24.22
C VAL A 74 -12.42 -2.92 23.61
N GLN A 75 -12.87 -1.76 23.15
CA GLN A 75 -14.17 -1.60 22.50
C GLN A 75 -14.27 -2.45 21.23
N PHE A 76 -13.29 -2.39 20.32
CA PHE A 76 -13.30 -3.20 19.12
C PHE A 76 -13.24 -4.70 19.41
N ALA A 77 -12.47 -5.12 20.41
CA ALA A 77 -12.47 -6.52 20.84
C ALA A 77 -13.86 -6.98 21.33
N CYS A 78 -14.66 -6.09 21.91
CA CYS A 78 -16.03 -6.40 22.32
C CYS A 78 -17.03 -6.38 21.15
N GLU A 79 -16.87 -5.44 20.22
CA GLU A 79 -17.73 -5.27 19.04
C GLU A 79 -17.55 -6.39 17.99
N PHE A 80 -16.37 -7.03 17.95
CA PHE A 80 -16.03 -8.08 16.98
C PHE A 80 -15.74 -9.43 17.69
N PRO A 81 -16.76 -10.15 18.20
CA PRO A 81 -16.58 -11.47 18.82
C PRO A 81 -15.86 -12.47 17.91
N GLY A 82 -14.74 -13.04 18.37
CA GLY A 82 -13.91 -13.95 17.58
C GLY A 82 -13.17 -13.30 16.40
N GLY A 83 -13.27 -11.98 16.26
CA GLY A 83 -12.60 -11.23 15.20
C GLY A 83 -11.13 -10.91 15.51
N VAL A 84 -10.43 -10.43 14.49
CA VAL A 84 -9.01 -10.05 14.51
C VAL A 84 -8.88 -8.53 14.51
N ILE A 85 -8.37 -7.98 15.62
CA ILE A 85 -8.15 -6.54 15.79
C ILE A 85 -6.64 -6.27 15.69
N ALA A 86 -6.20 -5.65 14.60
CA ALA A 86 -4.80 -5.31 14.38
C ALA A 86 -4.50 -3.88 14.85
N ARG A 87 -3.68 -3.74 15.89
CA ARG A 87 -3.09 -2.47 16.35
C ARG A 87 -1.71 -2.31 15.72
N LEU A 88 -1.64 -1.54 14.63
CA LEU A 88 -0.43 -1.37 13.82
C LEU A 88 0.36 -0.13 14.24
N LYS A 89 1.61 -0.33 14.66
CA LYS A 89 2.47 0.70 15.27
C LYS A 89 3.75 0.86 14.46
N GLY A 90 4.23 2.09 14.30
CA GLY A 90 5.52 2.33 13.62
C GLY A 90 6.69 1.71 14.40
N GLY A 91 7.65 1.11 13.69
CA GLY A 91 8.80 0.44 14.31
C GLY A 91 8.40 -0.84 15.04
N ASP A 92 8.68 -0.89 16.34
CA ASP A 92 8.39 -2.01 17.22
C ASP A 92 7.42 -1.59 18.35
N PRO A 93 6.45 -2.42 18.75
CA PRO A 93 5.48 -2.04 19.79
C PRO A 93 6.10 -1.69 21.14
N PHE A 94 7.24 -2.29 21.50
CA PHE A 94 7.87 -2.17 22.82
C PHE A 94 9.10 -1.27 22.84
N VAL A 95 9.61 -0.82 21.69
CA VAL A 95 10.68 0.20 21.63
C VAL A 95 10.09 1.59 21.51
N PHE A 96 9.83 2.24 22.66
CA PHE A 96 9.19 3.56 22.77
C PHE A 96 7.82 3.67 22.06
N GLY A 97 7.18 2.54 21.78
CA GLY A 97 5.88 2.46 21.11
C GLY A 97 4.67 2.49 22.04
N ARG A 98 4.87 2.42 23.37
CA ARG A 98 3.78 2.32 24.38
C ARG A 98 2.93 1.04 24.30
N GLY A 99 3.40 0.00 23.60
CA GLY A 99 2.68 -1.27 23.51
C GLY A 99 2.46 -1.95 24.87
N GLY A 100 3.34 -1.71 25.85
CA GLY A 100 3.15 -2.22 27.22
C GLY A 100 1.93 -1.62 27.91
N GLU A 101 1.69 -0.31 27.76
CA GLU A 101 0.50 0.36 28.30
C GLU A 101 -0.78 -0.16 27.64
N GLU A 102 -0.76 -0.35 26.31
CA GLU A 102 -1.88 -0.93 25.56
C GLU A 102 -2.16 -2.37 26.02
N ALA A 103 -1.13 -3.20 26.20
CA ALA A 103 -1.26 -4.58 26.68
C ALA A 103 -1.85 -4.67 28.10
N LEU A 104 -1.42 -3.80 29.03
CA LEU A 104 -1.95 -3.77 30.40
C LEU A 104 -3.44 -3.46 30.46
N GLU A 105 -3.93 -2.56 29.60
CA GLU A 105 -5.36 -2.28 29.51
C GLU A 105 -6.13 -3.50 29.00
N LEU A 106 -5.61 -4.18 27.97
CA LEU A 106 -6.24 -5.38 27.40
C LEU A 106 -6.35 -6.50 28.43
N VAL A 107 -5.30 -6.74 29.21
CA VAL A 107 -5.31 -7.69 30.33
C VAL A 107 -6.37 -7.30 31.37
N SER A 108 -6.42 -6.03 31.76
CA SER A 108 -7.38 -5.53 32.74
C SER A 108 -8.84 -5.70 32.28
N ALA A 109 -9.07 -5.63 30.97
CA ALA A 109 -10.38 -5.85 30.36
C ALA A 109 -10.69 -7.32 30.03
N GLY A 110 -9.77 -8.26 30.31
CA GLY A 110 -9.92 -9.67 29.95
C GLY A 110 -10.02 -9.90 28.44
N VAL A 111 -9.25 -9.14 27.65
CA VAL A 111 -9.12 -9.27 26.20
C VAL A 111 -7.83 -10.03 25.90
N GLU A 112 -7.92 -11.08 25.09
CA GLU A 112 -6.74 -11.82 24.63
C GLU A 112 -5.94 -10.97 23.64
N PHE A 113 -4.61 -11.04 23.75
CA PHE A 113 -3.73 -10.31 22.85
C PHE A 113 -2.45 -11.07 22.51
N GLU A 114 -1.89 -10.74 21.35
CA GLU A 114 -0.58 -11.21 20.88
C GLU A 114 0.28 -10.00 20.50
N VAL A 115 1.57 -10.03 20.86
CA VAL A 115 2.52 -9.02 20.38
C VAL A 115 3.31 -9.61 19.22
N VAL A 116 3.28 -8.92 18.09
CA VAL A 116 4.08 -9.24 16.90
C VAL A 116 5.20 -8.21 16.78
N PRO A 117 6.46 -8.59 17.12
CA PRO A 117 7.59 -7.67 17.07
C PRO A 117 7.80 -7.09 15.67
N GLY A 118 8.31 -5.86 15.63
CA GLY A 118 8.67 -5.17 14.40
C GLY A 118 10.16 -4.85 14.34
N ILE A 119 10.66 -4.55 13.15
CA ILE A 119 12.04 -4.07 13.01
C ILE A 119 12.11 -2.63 13.52
N THR A 120 12.79 -2.39 14.65
CA THR A 120 12.89 -1.04 15.23
C THR A 120 13.65 -0.08 14.32
N SER A 121 13.23 1.19 14.29
CA SER A 121 13.91 2.26 13.56
C SER A 121 15.33 2.51 14.07
N ALA A 122 15.60 2.23 15.34
CA ALA A 122 16.92 2.41 15.93
C ALA A 122 18.01 1.56 15.26
N ILE A 123 17.66 0.40 14.68
CA ILE A 123 18.62 -0.52 14.05
C ILE A 123 18.51 -0.48 12.53
N SER A 124 17.29 -0.50 12.00
CA SER A 124 17.05 -0.58 10.56
C SER A 124 17.39 0.70 9.82
N VAL A 125 17.09 1.86 10.40
CA VAL A 125 17.31 3.14 9.72
C VAL A 125 18.81 3.43 9.54
N PRO A 126 19.69 3.23 10.54
CA PRO A 126 21.14 3.30 10.34
C PRO A 126 21.63 2.30 9.31
N ALA A 127 21.15 1.04 9.34
CA ALA A 127 21.55 0.02 8.38
C ALA A 127 21.24 0.43 6.93
N TYR A 128 20.08 1.06 6.69
CA TYR A 128 19.70 1.59 5.38
C TYR A 128 20.46 2.86 4.98
N ALA A 129 21.11 3.54 5.94
CA ALA A 129 22.06 4.63 5.69
C ALA A 129 23.52 4.15 5.59
N GLY A 130 23.78 2.83 5.67
CA GLY A 130 25.14 2.29 5.68
C GLY A 130 25.87 2.43 7.02
N ILE A 131 25.17 2.77 8.09
CA ILE A 131 25.76 2.97 9.41
C ILE A 131 25.38 1.76 10.28
N PRO A 132 26.28 0.80 10.54
CA PRO A 132 25.98 -0.30 11.45
C PRO A 132 25.93 0.22 12.89
N VAL A 133 24.99 -0.26 13.70
CA VAL A 133 24.87 0.19 15.11
C VAL A 133 26.01 -0.30 16.00
N SER A 134 26.71 -1.35 15.57
CA SER A 134 27.90 -1.90 16.23
C SER A 134 28.92 -2.30 15.17
N HIS A 135 30.20 -2.27 15.53
CA HIS A 135 31.28 -2.74 14.65
C HIS A 135 32.51 -3.10 15.49
N ARG A 136 33.10 -4.27 15.23
CA ARG A 136 34.30 -4.71 15.96
C ARG A 136 35.43 -3.68 15.79
N GLY A 137 36.07 -3.30 16.90
CA GLY A 137 37.11 -2.28 16.90
C GLY A 137 36.62 -0.83 16.85
N ILE A 138 35.30 -0.59 16.79
CA ILE A 138 34.71 0.76 16.82
C ILE A 138 33.69 0.89 17.96
N ALA A 139 32.68 0.01 18.01
CA ALA A 139 31.63 0.04 19.02
C ALA A 139 31.18 -1.39 19.38
N THR A 140 31.38 -1.78 20.64
CA THR A 140 30.98 -3.08 21.20
C THR A 140 29.62 -3.06 21.91
N SER A 141 29.05 -1.87 22.10
CA SER A 141 27.75 -1.62 22.71
C SER A 141 27.02 -0.51 21.96
N PHE A 142 25.69 -0.51 22.05
CA PHE A 142 24.86 0.59 21.59
C PHE A 142 23.70 0.83 22.57
N HIS A 143 23.21 2.07 22.61
CA HIS A 143 22.20 2.53 23.56
C HIS A 143 21.08 3.25 22.82
N ILE A 144 19.84 2.84 23.04
CA ILE A 144 18.65 3.48 22.44
C ILE A 144 18.01 4.38 23.50
N ILE A 145 17.90 5.66 23.19
CA ILE A 145 17.53 6.72 24.13
C ILE A 145 16.37 7.52 23.53
N THR A 146 15.41 7.92 24.35
CA THR A 146 14.42 8.93 23.94
C THR A 146 14.98 10.33 24.20
N GLY A 147 15.00 11.18 23.17
CA GLY A 147 15.34 12.60 23.32
C GLY A 147 14.16 13.46 23.76
N HIS A 148 13.00 12.85 24.03
CA HIS A 148 11.80 13.52 24.53
C HIS A 148 11.30 12.81 25.80
N GLU A 149 11.27 13.52 26.92
CA GLU A 149 10.40 13.16 28.04
C GLU A 149 9.37 14.26 28.21
N LYS A 150 8.10 13.87 28.17
CA LYS A 150 7.02 14.73 28.61
C LYS A 150 6.98 14.60 30.13
N ALA A 151 7.15 15.72 30.85
CA ALA A 151 6.74 15.79 32.25
C ALA A 151 5.21 15.70 32.28
N GLU A 152 4.66 14.50 32.26
CA GLU A 152 3.27 14.31 32.67
C GLU A 152 3.27 14.33 34.19
N SER A 153 2.64 15.35 34.76
CA SER A 153 2.36 15.46 36.18
C SER A 153 1.76 14.15 36.68
N SER A 154 2.55 13.46 37.49
CA SER A 154 2.17 12.43 38.47
C SER A 154 0.68 12.09 38.57
N SER A 155 0.33 10.83 38.27
CA SER A 155 -0.50 10.07 39.21
C SER A 155 -0.04 8.60 39.24
N ASN A 156 0.45 8.22 40.42
CA ASN A 156 0.70 6.86 40.92
C ASN A 156 1.90 6.08 40.38
N VAL A 157 3.14 6.54 40.65
CA VAL A 157 4.21 5.72 41.29
C VAL A 157 5.17 6.67 42.04
N ILE A 158 5.24 6.50 43.38
CA ILE A 158 6.23 6.96 44.40
C ILE A 158 6.75 8.43 44.33
N PRO A 159 6.56 9.24 45.40
CA PRO A 159 6.94 10.65 45.40
C PRO A 159 8.42 10.88 45.74
N ALA A 160 9.10 11.74 44.97
CA ALA A 160 10.30 12.45 45.41
C ALA A 160 10.02 13.96 45.43
N GLN A 161 10.48 14.60 46.50
CA GLN A 161 10.05 15.91 46.98
C GLN A 161 10.51 17.10 46.11
N ALA A 162 9.80 18.20 46.33
CA ALA A 162 9.74 19.43 45.57
C ALA A 162 11.02 20.27 45.50
N GLY A 163 11.17 21.02 44.40
CA GLY A 163 11.98 22.25 44.37
C GLY A 163 12.55 22.63 43.00
N ILE A 164 11.86 23.54 42.30
CA ILE A 164 12.35 24.53 41.29
C ILE A 164 13.04 24.02 40.01
N SER A 165 12.50 24.47 38.87
CA SER A 165 13.17 24.84 37.61
C SER A 165 12.81 24.04 36.35
N SER A 166 12.60 24.81 35.28
CA SER A 166 12.46 24.43 33.88
C SER A 166 13.72 23.76 33.31
N ALA A 167 13.86 22.45 33.48
CA ALA A 167 14.86 21.64 32.80
C ALA A 167 14.18 20.40 32.17
N PRO A 168 14.45 20.05 30.90
CA PRO A 168 13.90 18.85 30.32
C PRO A 168 14.81 17.63 30.67
N VAL A 169 14.16 16.57 31.14
CA VAL A 169 14.52 15.13 31.02
C VAL A 169 15.47 14.54 32.08
N GLY A 170 15.04 13.45 32.72
CA GLY A 170 15.76 12.61 33.68
C GLY A 170 16.89 11.75 33.07
N LEU A 171 17.57 12.23 32.03
CA LEU A 171 18.73 11.56 31.44
C LEU A 171 19.98 11.80 32.29
N ASP A 172 20.70 10.71 32.58
CA ASP A 172 22.03 10.77 33.20
C ASP A 172 23.09 11.15 32.15
N PHE A 173 23.19 12.45 31.87
CA PHE A 173 24.19 13.00 30.93
C PHE A 173 25.63 12.63 31.31
N PRO A 174 26.07 12.68 32.58
CA PRO A 174 27.38 12.19 32.98
C PRO A 174 27.64 10.74 32.58
N ALA A 175 26.69 9.84 32.77
CA ALA A 175 26.81 8.44 32.35
C ALA A 175 26.87 8.33 30.81
N LEU A 176 25.97 9.01 30.09
CA LEU A 176 25.91 8.97 28.63
C LEU A 176 27.16 9.55 27.95
N ALA A 177 27.75 10.61 28.51
CA ALA A 177 28.97 11.21 27.99
C ALA A 177 30.15 10.25 28.05
N LYS A 178 30.28 9.51 29.16
CA LYS A 178 31.33 8.51 29.41
C LYS A 178 31.03 7.14 28.80
N CYS A 179 29.80 6.92 28.33
CA CYS A 179 29.38 5.65 27.79
C CYS A 179 30.13 5.35 26.47
N PRO A 180 30.89 4.25 26.39
CA PRO A 180 31.53 3.83 25.16
C PRO A 180 30.52 3.22 24.19
N GLY A 181 30.81 3.29 22.89
CA GLY A 181 29.98 2.71 21.84
C GLY A 181 29.08 3.73 21.13
N THR A 182 27.95 3.25 20.64
CA THR A 182 27.05 4.02 19.77
C THR A 182 25.82 4.51 20.54
N LEU A 183 25.54 5.82 20.51
CA LEU A 183 24.33 6.39 21.09
C LEU A 183 23.29 6.66 20.01
N ILE A 184 22.06 6.21 20.20
CA ILE A 184 20.97 6.35 19.24
C ILE A 184 19.81 7.07 19.93
N PHE A 185 19.51 8.29 19.49
CA PHE A 185 18.42 9.09 20.01
C PHE A 185 17.21 9.00 19.08
N LEU A 186 16.10 8.52 19.61
CA LEU A 186 14.78 8.59 19.00
C LEU A 186 14.04 9.82 19.50
N MET A 187 13.20 10.42 18.66
CA MET A 187 12.37 11.58 19.04
C MET A 187 13.18 12.79 19.58
N GLY A 188 14.46 12.90 19.20
CA GLY A 188 15.39 13.85 19.81
C GLY A 188 15.62 15.16 19.04
N ILE A 189 15.18 15.28 17.79
CA ILE A 189 15.55 16.42 16.91
C ILE A 189 15.29 17.79 17.56
N ALA A 190 14.11 17.99 18.13
CA ALA A 190 13.74 19.27 18.76
C ALA A 190 14.62 19.64 19.97
N ASN A 191 15.20 18.64 20.65
CA ASN A 191 16.00 18.81 21.85
C ASN A 191 17.50 18.57 21.60
N MET A 192 17.90 18.30 20.36
CA MET A 192 19.25 17.80 20.08
C MET A 192 20.34 18.83 20.38
N ASP A 193 20.08 20.11 20.13
CA ASP A 193 21.02 21.20 20.47
C ASP A 193 21.31 21.22 21.98
N PHE A 194 20.27 21.07 22.81
CA PHE A 194 20.42 20.95 24.26
C PHE A 194 21.16 19.67 24.67
N ILE A 195 20.77 18.52 24.11
CA ILE A 195 21.40 17.22 24.38
C ILE A 195 22.89 17.27 24.06
N ALA A 196 23.26 17.85 22.91
CA ALA A 196 24.63 17.97 22.46
C ALA A 196 25.48 18.81 23.42
N ARG A 197 24.98 20.00 23.82
CA ARG A 197 25.66 20.86 24.80
C ARG A 197 25.88 20.16 26.13
N ARG A 198 24.86 19.49 26.67
CA ARG A 198 24.96 18.77 27.95
C ARG A 198 25.94 17.61 27.91
N LEU A 199 26.00 16.87 26.80
CA LEU A 199 26.99 15.79 26.63
C LEU A 199 28.43 16.36 26.57
N MET A 200 28.64 17.48 25.89
CA MET A 200 29.94 18.16 25.84
C MET A 200 30.37 18.70 27.21
N GLU A 201 29.45 19.35 27.94
CA GLU A 201 29.70 19.80 29.32
C GLU A 201 30.08 18.66 30.26
N CYS A 202 29.54 17.46 30.01
CA CYS A 202 29.86 16.24 30.76
C CYS A 202 31.12 15.51 30.25
N GLY A 203 31.85 16.09 29.30
CA GLY A 203 33.15 15.61 28.82
C GLY A 203 33.12 14.72 27.58
N LYS A 204 32.01 14.65 26.82
CA LYS A 204 31.99 13.96 25.52
C LYS A 204 32.72 14.80 24.48
N ASP A 205 33.55 14.17 23.65
CA ASP A 205 34.35 14.86 22.63
C ASP A 205 33.45 15.64 21.63
N PRO A 206 33.62 16.97 21.48
CA PRO A 206 32.89 17.79 20.51
C PRO A 206 33.01 17.30 19.06
N LYS A 207 34.10 16.60 18.73
CA LYS A 207 34.34 16.03 17.40
C LYS A 207 33.64 14.69 17.16
N THR A 208 32.95 14.13 18.17
CA THR A 208 32.24 12.85 18.03
C THR A 208 31.32 12.90 16.80
N PRO A 209 31.50 12.01 15.80
CA PRO A 209 30.66 11.98 14.62
C PRO A 209 29.20 11.65 14.97
N LEU A 210 28.26 12.30 14.27
CA LEU A 210 26.85 11.97 14.34
C LEU A 210 26.16 12.10 12.99
N ALA A 211 25.04 11.42 12.82
CA ALA A 211 24.19 11.53 11.66
C ALA A 211 22.72 11.64 12.04
N PHE A 212 22.01 12.51 11.34
CA PHE A 212 20.56 12.57 11.32
C PHE A 212 20.05 11.78 10.13
N ILE A 213 19.11 10.86 10.37
CA ILE A 213 18.51 10.07 9.29
C ILE A 213 17.01 10.27 9.33
N GLU A 214 16.52 11.08 8.38
CA GLU A 214 15.11 11.42 8.21
C GLU A 214 14.40 10.36 7.37
N LYS A 215 13.12 10.13 7.68
CA LYS A 215 12.23 9.26 6.88
C LYS A 215 12.90 7.94 6.49
N GLY A 216 13.60 7.35 7.46
CA GLY A 216 14.46 6.19 7.25
C GLY A 216 13.74 5.02 6.61
N THR A 217 14.44 4.28 5.74
CA THR A 217 13.91 3.16 4.94
C THR A 217 12.85 3.52 3.89
N THR A 218 12.33 4.75 3.88
CA THR A 218 11.47 5.25 2.80
C THR A 218 12.32 5.73 1.60
N PRO A 219 11.72 6.02 0.43
CA PRO A 219 12.46 6.62 -0.68
C PRO A 219 13.00 8.00 -0.31
N TYR A 220 12.25 8.78 0.48
CA TYR A 220 12.63 10.12 0.91
C TYR A 220 13.66 10.14 2.05
N GLN A 221 14.37 9.03 2.26
CA GLN A 221 15.42 8.96 3.26
C GLN A 221 16.48 10.00 2.95
N ARG A 222 16.76 10.86 3.93
CA ARG A 222 17.87 11.82 3.88
C ARG A 222 18.78 11.59 5.06
N THR A 223 20.08 11.48 4.78
CA THR A 223 21.13 11.33 5.81
C THR A 223 21.96 12.60 5.82
N VAL A 224 22.03 13.27 6.97
CA VAL A 224 22.78 14.49 7.19
C VAL A 224 23.85 14.21 8.24
N MET A 225 25.11 14.33 7.83
CA MET A 225 26.28 14.10 8.70
C MET A 225 26.65 15.37 9.45
N ALA A 226 27.07 15.24 10.70
CA ALA A 226 27.57 16.33 11.53
C ALA A 226 28.54 15.81 12.60
N THR A 227 28.96 16.71 13.49
CA THR A 227 29.65 16.38 14.76
C THR A 227 28.79 16.80 15.93
N LEU A 228 29.14 16.35 17.14
CA LEU A 228 28.47 16.76 18.37
C LEU A 228 28.42 18.28 18.52
N GLU A 229 29.52 18.98 18.25
CA GLU A 229 29.62 20.44 18.32
C GLU A 229 28.69 21.15 17.32
N THR A 230 28.53 20.60 16.12
CA THR A 230 27.80 21.24 15.01
C THR A 230 26.35 20.77 14.90
N ALA A 231 25.87 19.96 15.85
CA ALA A 231 24.57 19.30 15.79
C ALA A 231 23.40 20.29 15.61
N GLY A 232 23.31 21.29 16.51
CA GLY A 232 22.25 22.28 16.51
C GLY A 232 22.26 23.17 15.25
N GLU A 233 23.44 23.66 14.87
CA GLU A 233 23.62 24.46 13.65
C GLU A 233 23.26 23.68 12.39
N THR A 234 23.65 22.40 12.31
CA THR A 234 23.36 21.55 11.15
C THR A 234 21.87 21.27 11.02
N ILE A 235 21.15 21.06 12.14
CA ILE A 235 19.69 20.90 12.12
C ILE A 235 19.03 22.15 11.52
N ALA A 236 19.46 23.35 11.94
CA ALA A 236 18.91 24.61 11.45
C ALA A 236 19.27 24.85 9.97
N ARG A 237 20.54 24.66 9.61
CA ARG A 237 21.04 24.89 8.24
C ARG A 237 20.41 23.94 7.22
N GLU A 238 20.32 22.66 7.56
CA GLU A 238 19.82 21.62 6.66
C GLU A 238 18.31 21.40 6.80
N ASN A 239 17.64 22.14 7.69
CA ASN A 239 16.23 21.99 8.02
C ASN A 239 15.85 20.52 8.31
N VAL A 240 16.53 19.89 9.26
CA VAL A 240 16.25 18.51 9.67
C VAL A 240 14.94 18.46 10.44
N THR A 241 14.01 17.61 10.00
CA THR A 241 12.64 17.50 10.51
C THR A 241 12.31 16.09 11.00
N ALA A 242 11.34 15.99 11.91
CA ALA A 242 10.83 14.70 12.34
C ALA A 242 9.89 14.07 11.26
N PRO A 243 9.83 12.73 11.14
CA PRO A 243 10.53 11.72 11.93
C PRO A 243 11.98 11.52 11.47
N ALA A 244 12.91 11.58 12.42
CA ALA A 244 14.31 11.28 12.21
C ALA A 244 14.93 10.63 13.44
N ILE A 245 15.97 9.86 13.21
CA ILE A 245 16.83 9.32 14.26
C ILE A 245 18.16 10.06 14.26
N THR A 246 18.78 10.16 15.43
CA THR A 246 20.17 10.61 15.55
C THR A 246 21.03 9.46 16.02
N ILE A 247 22.06 9.11 15.26
CA ILE A 247 23.07 8.13 15.64
C ILE A 247 24.39 8.84 15.86
N MET A 248 25.10 8.53 16.93
CA MET A 248 26.33 9.20 17.37
C MET A 248 27.38 8.17 17.77
N GLY A 249 28.61 8.37 17.32
CA GLY A 249 29.76 7.50 17.58
C GLY A 249 30.55 7.18 16.32
N GLY A 250 31.69 6.50 16.49
CA GLY A 250 32.64 6.24 15.39
C GLY A 250 32.06 5.43 14.22
N VAL A 251 31.01 4.64 14.44
CA VAL A 251 30.36 3.85 13.36
C VAL A 251 29.75 4.73 12.26
N VAL A 252 29.45 5.99 12.57
CA VAL A 252 28.86 6.94 11.63
C VAL A 252 29.75 7.14 10.40
N GLU A 253 31.08 7.12 10.57
CA GLU A 253 32.03 7.31 9.47
C GLU A 253 31.89 6.23 8.38
N LEU A 254 31.46 5.02 8.74
CA LEU A 254 31.23 3.92 7.79
C LEU A 254 30.10 4.22 6.80
N GLY A 255 29.18 5.13 7.14
CA GLY A 255 28.11 5.58 6.25
C GLY A 255 28.62 6.20 4.95
N ASN A 256 29.83 6.77 4.95
CA ASN A 256 30.46 7.32 3.74
C ASN A 256 30.79 6.24 2.69
N THR A 257 30.98 4.99 3.12
CA THR A 257 31.38 3.87 2.25
C THR A 257 30.23 2.89 2.03
N LEU A 258 29.40 2.66 3.05
CA LEU A 258 28.41 1.58 3.06
C LEU A 258 26.97 2.02 2.72
N ALA A 259 26.73 3.27 2.33
CA ALA A 259 25.40 3.82 2.01
C ALA A 259 24.80 3.25 0.70
N TRP A 260 24.63 1.94 0.64
CA TRP A 260 24.19 1.17 -0.54
C TRP A 260 22.85 1.62 -1.10
N LYS A 261 21.89 1.99 -0.23
CA LYS A 261 20.53 2.32 -0.65
C LYS A 261 20.47 3.57 -1.51
N LYS A 262 21.26 4.59 -1.17
CA LYS A 262 21.37 5.85 -1.92
C LYS A 262 21.79 5.62 -3.38
N ASN A 263 22.53 4.53 -3.63
CA ASN A 263 23.07 4.20 -4.94
C ASN A 263 22.09 3.37 -5.80
N LEU A 264 20.89 3.05 -5.30
CA LEU A 264 19.89 2.33 -6.07
C LEU A 264 19.29 3.23 -7.17
N PRO A 265 18.98 2.71 -8.37
CA PRO A 265 18.59 3.52 -9.52
C PRO A 265 17.29 4.33 -9.34
N LEU A 266 16.38 3.87 -8.47
CA LEU A 266 15.10 4.52 -8.20
C LEU A 266 15.01 5.02 -6.75
N SER A 267 16.14 5.16 -6.05
CA SER A 267 16.17 5.76 -4.71
C SER A 267 15.54 7.16 -4.76
N GLY A 268 14.67 7.47 -3.80
CA GLY A 268 13.97 8.76 -3.77
C GLY A 268 12.68 8.83 -4.59
N LYS A 269 12.33 7.78 -5.35
CA LYS A 269 11.16 7.81 -6.24
C LYS A 269 9.98 7.04 -5.64
N ARG A 270 8.79 7.63 -5.75
CA ARG A 270 7.48 7.03 -5.44
C ARG A 270 6.68 6.89 -6.73
N LEU A 271 6.29 5.66 -7.03
CA LEU A 271 5.59 5.28 -8.26
C LEU A 271 4.21 4.70 -7.93
N VAL A 272 3.18 5.14 -8.64
CA VAL A 272 1.84 4.56 -8.54
C VAL A 272 1.68 3.48 -9.61
N VAL A 273 1.35 2.26 -9.24
CA VAL A 273 1.11 1.17 -10.21
C VAL A 273 -0.38 0.88 -10.27
N THR A 274 -0.97 1.03 -11.46
CA THR A 274 -2.44 1.00 -11.65
C THR A 274 -3.03 -0.39 -11.90
N ARG A 275 -2.20 -1.44 -11.83
CA ARG A 275 -2.58 -2.81 -12.19
C ARG A 275 -3.18 -3.57 -10.99
N ALA A 276 -4.06 -4.53 -11.26
CA ALA A 276 -4.64 -5.42 -10.26
C ALA A 276 -3.58 -6.18 -9.44
N ALA A 277 -3.74 -6.22 -8.11
CA ALA A 277 -2.76 -6.72 -7.13
C ALA A 277 -2.18 -8.11 -7.46
N LYS A 278 -3.00 -9.06 -7.94
CA LYS A 278 -2.55 -10.41 -8.34
C LYS A 278 -1.62 -10.44 -9.56
N GLN A 279 -1.63 -9.40 -10.40
CA GLN A 279 -0.80 -9.28 -11.60
C GLN A 279 0.29 -8.19 -11.47
N ALA A 280 0.22 -7.36 -10.42
CA ALA A 280 1.17 -6.28 -10.14
C ALA A 280 2.39 -6.74 -9.32
N SER A 281 2.28 -7.87 -8.60
CA SER A 281 3.32 -8.36 -7.68
C SER A 281 4.71 -8.44 -8.30
N GLY A 282 4.82 -8.81 -9.59
CA GLY A 282 6.10 -8.86 -10.30
C GLY A 282 6.74 -7.48 -10.56
N ILE A 283 5.97 -6.49 -11.03
CA ILE A 283 6.53 -5.15 -11.30
C ILE A 283 6.75 -4.37 -10.02
N THR A 284 5.83 -4.46 -9.05
CA THR A 284 5.96 -3.85 -7.72
C THR A 284 7.25 -4.31 -7.06
N ALA A 285 7.46 -5.63 -6.95
CA ALA A 285 8.67 -6.17 -6.32
C ALA A 285 9.95 -5.71 -7.02
N ARG A 286 9.95 -5.64 -8.36
CA ARG A 286 11.11 -5.19 -9.13
C ARG A 286 11.44 -3.72 -8.92
N LEU A 287 10.43 -2.84 -8.98
CA LEU A 287 10.61 -1.40 -8.76
C LEU A 287 11.06 -1.13 -7.31
N THR A 288 10.50 -1.85 -6.33
CA THR A 288 10.93 -1.76 -4.93
C THR A 288 12.36 -2.24 -4.73
N ALA A 289 12.77 -3.35 -5.37
CA ALA A 289 14.15 -3.82 -5.32
C ALA A 289 15.16 -2.81 -5.93
N LEU A 290 14.69 -1.96 -6.85
CA LEU A 290 15.46 -0.87 -7.44
C LEU A 290 15.42 0.42 -6.61
N GLY A 291 14.76 0.43 -5.46
CA GLY A 291 14.76 1.53 -4.49
C GLY A 291 13.50 2.41 -4.46
N ALA A 292 12.48 2.10 -5.26
CA ALA A 292 11.24 2.90 -5.32
C ALA A 292 10.22 2.52 -4.23
N GLU A 293 9.43 3.50 -3.75
CA GLU A 293 8.12 3.21 -3.16
C GLU A 293 7.18 2.86 -4.30
N VAL A 294 6.40 1.81 -4.12
CA VAL A 294 5.35 1.48 -5.06
C VAL A 294 4.02 1.50 -4.32
N ILE A 295 3.09 2.33 -4.81
CA ILE A 295 1.71 2.38 -4.31
C ILE A 295 0.83 1.64 -5.31
N GLU A 296 0.39 0.45 -4.92
CA GLU A 296 -0.55 -0.31 -5.71
C GLU A 296 -1.95 0.31 -5.65
N THR A 297 -2.42 0.76 -6.81
CA THR A 297 -3.73 1.37 -6.98
C THR A 297 -4.45 0.71 -8.16
N PRO A 298 -4.90 -0.54 -8.02
CA PRO A 298 -5.73 -1.18 -9.03
C PRO A 298 -6.87 -0.26 -9.44
N MET A 299 -6.93 0.08 -10.73
CA MET A 299 -8.01 0.93 -11.26
C MET A 299 -9.19 0.14 -11.82
N ILE A 300 -9.12 -1.18 -11.71
CA ILE A 300 -10.21 -2.08 -12.07
C ILE A 300 -10.32 -3.15 -10.99
N GLU A 301 -11.55 -3.54 -10.69
CA GLU A 301 -11.88 -4.68 -9.84
C GLU A 301 -12.49 -5.78 -10.71
N THR A 302 -12.06 -7.03 -10.50
CA THR A 302 -12.71 -8.19 -11.11
C THR A 302 -13.65 -8.80 -10.09
N ARG A 303 -14.96 -8.79 -10.39
CA ARG A 303 -15.97 -9.45 -9.58
C ARG A 303 -16.46 -10.70 -10.29
N ASP A 304 -16.64 -11.76 -9.51
CA ASP A 304 -17.35 -12.95 -9.99
C ASP A 304 -18.83 -12.58 -10.14
N VAL A 305 -19.49 -13.09 -11.18
CA VAL A 305 -20.93 -12.90 -11.36
C VAL A 305 -21.66 -13.86 -10.44
N ILE A 306 -21.90 -13.43 -9.20
CA ILE A 306 -22.70 -14.20 -8.23
C ILE A 306 -24.16 -14.16 -8.70
N PRO A 307 -24.86 -15.29 -8.84
CA PRO A 307 -26.28 -15.28 -9.13
C PRO A 307 -27.02 -14.53 -8.03
N ALA A 308 -27.84 -13.54 -8.40
CA ALA A 308 -28.81 -12.97 -7.47
C ALA A 308 -29.72 -14.10 -6.97
N THR A 309 -29.68 -14.40 -5.68
CA THR A 309 -30.72 -15.20 -5.04
C THR A 309 -32.05 -14.50 -5.23
N CYS A 310 -32.91 -15.10 -6.06
CA CYS A 310 -34.33 -14.82 -6.22
C CYS A 310 -34.76 -13.35 -6.13
N GLY A 311 -34.92 -12.72 -7.30
CA GLY A 311 -35.87 -11.63 -7.44
C GLY A 311 -35.27 -10.29 -7.82
N GLU A 312 -34.73 -10.18 -9.04
CA GLU A 312 -34.86 -8.95 -9.82
C GLU A 312 -34.57 -9.26 -11.30
N ARG A 313 -35.61 -9.15 -12.12
CA ARG A 313 -35.51 -9.26 -13.58
C ARG A 313 -34.89 -7.98 -14.12
N SER A 314 -33.66 -8.02 -14.61
CA SER A 314 -33.16 -6.97 -15.50
C SER A 314 -32.23 -7.46 -16.62
N ARG A 315 -32.85 -7.62 -17.79
CA ARG A 315 -32.42 -7.12 -19.11
C ARG A 315 -30.92 -7.15 -19.46
N THR A 316 -30.38 -8.34 -19.72
CA THR A 316 -29.62 -8.61 -20.96
C THR A 316 -29.92 -10.05 -21.38
N LYS A 317 -30.14 -10.32 -22.67
CA LYS A 317 -30.31 -11.68 -23.18
C LYS A 317 -28.95 -12.40 -23.12
N THR A 318 -28.59 -12.98 -21.98
CA THR A 318 -27.45 -13.88 -21.81
C THR A 318 -28.00 -15.25 -21.39
N GLY A 319 -27.72 -16.29 -22.18
CA GLY A 319 -28.53 -17.51 -22.25
C GLY A 319 -28.35 -18.54 -21.13
N ILE A 320 -27.60 -18.24 -20.06
CA ILE A 320 -27.37 -19.19 -18.96
C ILE A 320 -27.37 -18.43 -17.65
N SER A 321 -28.26 -18.81 -16.73
CA SER A 321 -28.17 -18.36 -15.33
C SER A 321 -26.90 -18.96 -14.72
N SER A 322 -26.00 -18.14 -14.19
CA SER A 322 -24.70 -18.56 -13.66
C SER A 322 -24.77 -19.56 -12.49
N ALA A 323 -25.98 -19.86 -11.98
CA ALA A 323 -26.21 -20.81 -10.90
C ALA A 323 -26.35 -22.28 -11.35
N ASP A 324 -26.60 -22.54 -12.64
CA ASP A 324 -26.92 -23.90 -13.11
C ASP A 324 -25.89 -24.44 -14.11
N PHE A 325 -24.83 -25.06 -13.58
CA PHE A 325 -23.80 -25.72 -14.38
C PHE A 325 -24.32 -26.95 -15.16
N ASN A 326 -25.56 -27.41 -14.94
CA ASN A 326 -26.15 -28.47 -15.77
C ASN A 326 -26.37 -28.03 -17.23
N ALA A 327 -26.56 -26.72 -17.46
CA ALA A 327 -26.68 -26.16 -18.80
C ALA A 327 -25.42 -26.41 -19.65
N LEU A 328 -24.27 -26.70 -19.02
CA LEU A 328 -23.06 -27.07 -19.74
C LEU A 328 -23.27 -28.31 -20.63
N ALA A 329 -24.18 -29.22 -20.30
CA ALA A 329 -24.51 -30.40 -21.13
C ALA A 329 -24.90 -30.05 -22.58
N ASN A 330 -25.41 -28.84 -22.81
CA ASN A 330 -25.81 -28.36 -24.14
C ASN A 330 -24.63 -27.92 -25.02
N PHE A 331 -23.42 -27.86 -24.46
CA PHE A 331 -22.23 -27.37 -25.14
C PHE A 331 -21.16 -28.46 -25.25
N ASP A 332 -20.58 -28.55 -26.45
CA ASP A 332 -19.48 -29.48 -26.76
C ASP A 332 -18.12 -28.79 -26.60
N ILE A 333 -18.06 -27.47 -26.88
CA ILE A 333 -16.82 -26.70 -26.81
C ILE A 333 -16.97 -25.57 -25.80
N LEU A 334 -16.03 -25.47 -24.86
CA LEU A 334 -15.90 -24.34 -23.94
C LEU A 334 -14.66 -23.53 -24.30
N ALA A 335 -14.84 -22.26 -24.66
CA ALA A 335 -13.77 -21.38 -25.11
C ALA A 335 -13.47 -20.29 -24.07
N PHE A 336 -12.27 -20.33 -23.49
CA PHE A 336 -11.80 -19.38 -22.49
C PHE A 336 -10.98 -18.26 -23.13
N THR A 337 -11.41 -17.01 -22.93
CA THR A 337 -10.76 -15.85 -23.56
C THR A 337 -9.83 -15.07 -22.64
N SER A 338 -9.68 -15.49 -21.38
CA SER A 338 -8.74 -14.87 -20.43
C SER A 338 -8.46 -15.77 -19.23
N THR A 339 -7.32 -15.55 -18.56
CA THR A 339 -6.99 -16.21 -17.29
C THR A 339 -7.99 -15.89 -16.18
N ASN A 340 -8.51 -14.66 -16.16
CA ASN A 340 -9.56 -14.26 -15.21
C ASN A 340 -10.86 -15.06 -15.44
N GLY A 341 -11.21 -15.33 -16.70
CA GLY A 341 -12.36 -16.18 -17.04
C GLY A 341 -12.19 -17.60 -16.52
N VAL A 342 -10.98 -18.17 -16.62
CA VAL A 342 -10.66 -19.49 -16.05
C VAL A 342 -10.82 -19.49 -14.54
N GLU A 343 -10.18 -18.57 -13.82
CA GLU A 343 -10.26 -18.51 -12.35
C GLU A 343 -11.69 -18.32 -11.84
N SER A 344 -12.44 -17.42 -12.48
CA SER A 344 -13.81 -17.11 -12.07
C SER A 344 -14.74 -18.29 -12.32
N PHE A 345 -14.62 -18.95 -13.47
CA PHE A 345 -15.39 -20.14 -13.81
C PHE A 345 -15.20 -21.27 -12.78
N PHE A 346 -13.95 -21.64 -12.47
CA PHE A 346 -13.70 -22.72 -11.51
C PHE A 346 -14.10 -22.35 -10.09
N ARG A 347 -13.93 -21.08 -9.69
CA ARG A 347 -14.40 -20.63 -8.37
C ARG A 347 -15.91 -20.74 -8.24
N GLN A 348 -16.66 -20.35 -9.28
CA GLN A 348 -18.11 -20.49 -9.32
C GLN A 348 -18.53 -21.96 -9.37
N LEU A 349 -17.84 -22.79 -10.16
CA LEU A 349 -18.09 -24.22 -10.27
C LEU A 349 -18.00 -24.91 -8.90
N PHE A 350 -16.89 -24.68 -8.18
CA PHE A 350 -16.67 -25.27 -6.86
C PHE A 350 -17.60 -24.69 -5.79
N ALA A 351 -17.88 -23.38 -5.84
CA ALA A 351 -18.84 -22.75 -4.93
C ALA A 351 -20.26 -23.30 -5.12
N ALA A 352 -20.63 -23.70 -6.34
CA ALA A 352 -21.90 -24.34 -6.65
C ALA A 352 -21.94 -25.85 -6.31
N GLY A 353 -20.88 -26.40 -5.72
CA GLY A 353 -20.80 -27.81 -5.30
C GLY A 353 -20.50 -28.80 -6.43
N TYR A 354 -20.17 -28.31 -7.63
CA TYR A 354 -19.70 -29.16 -8.73
C TYR A 354 -18.18 -29.31 -8.68
N ASP A 355 -17.66 -30.28 -9.42
CA ASP A 355 -16.23 -30.42 -9.67
C ASP A 355 -15.95 -30.55 -11.17
N VAL A 356 -14.66 -30.70 -11.50
CA VAL A 356 -14.17 -30.74 -12.88
C VAL A 356 -14.78 -31.86 -13.73
N ARG A 357 -15.40 -32.89 -13.13
CA ARG A 357 -16.06 -33.98 -13.86
C ARG A 357 -17.25 -33.50 -14.69
N VAL A 358 -17.85 -32.36 -14.38
CA VAL A 358 -18.91 -31.76 -15.24
C VAL A 358 -18.41 -31.40 -16.64
N LEU A 359 -17.09 -31.28 -16.81
CA LEU A 359 -16.44 -30.99 -18.09
C LEU A 359 -16.12 -32.26 -18.89
N ALA A 360 -16.40 -33.44 -18.35
CA ALA A 360 -16.13 -34.71 -19.05
C ALA A 360 -16.85 -34.76 -20.40
N GLY A 361 -16.12 -35.15 -21.44
CA GLY A 361 -16.64 -35.22 -22.82
C GLY A 361 -16.64 -33.89 -23.58
N LYS A 362 -16.26 -32.77 -22.95
CA LYS A 362 -16.18 -31.46 -23.60
C LYS A 362 -14.79 -31.21 -24.18
N LYS A 363 -14.75 -30.43 -25.25
CA LYS A 363 -13.54 -29.89 -25.84
C LYS A 363 -13.26 -28.50 -25.28
N ILE A 364 -11.99 -28.22 -25.01
CA ILE A 364 -11.58 -26.98 -24.36
C ILE A 364 -10.74 -26.15 -25.33
N ALA A 365 -11.15 -24.90 -25.53
CA ALA A 365 -10.42 -23.93 -26.33
C ALA A 365 -9.91 -22.79 -25.45
N SER A 366 -8.74 -22.24 -25.79
CA SER A 366 -8.22 -21.05 -25.12
C SER A 366 -7.68 -20.05 -26.13
N VAL A 367 -7.78 -18.77 -25.80
CA VAL A 367 -7.28 -17.69 -26.67
C VAL A 367 -5.76 -17.70 -26.85
N GLY A 368 -5.00 -18.32 -25.95
CA GLY A 368 -3.54 -18.36 -26.05
C GLY A 368 -2.87 -19.10 -24.89
N LYS A 369 -1.55 -19.29 -25.00
CA LYS A 369 -0.72 -20.14 -24.11
C LYS A 369 -0.79 -19.78 -22.62
N ILE A 370 -0.96 -18.49 -22.29
CA ILE A 370 -1.07 -18.06 -20.89
C ILE A 370 -2.38 -18.57 -20.27
N THR A 371 -3.49 -18.49 -21.02
CA THR A 371 -4.80 -19.00 -20.60
C THR A 371 -4.80 -20.53 -20.53
N GLU A 372 -4.17 -21.20 -21.49
CA GLU A 372 -3.94 -22.66 -21.46
C GLU A 372 -3.17 -23.10 -20.23
N LYS A 373 -2.04 -22.45 -19.91
CA LYS A 373 -1.26 -22.75 -18.71
C LYS A 373 -2.11 -22.64 -17.44
N LYS A 374 -3.02 -21.65 -17.40
CA LYS A 374 -3.93 -21.47 -16.27
C LYS A 374 -4.99 -22.57 -16.17
N LEU A 375 -5.52 -23.04 -17.29
CA LEU A 375 -6.42 -24.21 -17.33
C LEU A 375 -5.72 -25.47 -16.82
N LEU A 376 -4.43 -25.63 -17.14
CA LEU A 376 -3.64 -26.77 -16.70
C LEU A 376 -3.44 -26.82 -15.17
N GLU A 377 -3.41 -25.67 -14.49
CA GLU A 377 -3.40 -25.61 -13.01
C GLU A 377 -4.65 -26.28 -12.39
N TYR A 378 -5.76 -26.33 -13.12
CA TYR A 378 -6.99 -27.04 -12.74
C TYR A 378 -7.07 -28.45 -13.34
N GLY A 379 -5.99 -28.95 -13.95
CA GLY A 379 -5.92 -30.27 -14.56
C GLY A 379 -6.54 -30.37 -15.96
N ILE A 380 -6.87 -29.24 -16.59
CA ILE A 380 -7.52 -29.21 -17.92
C ILE A 380 -6.50 -28.89 -19.01
N ARG A 381 -6.44 -29.75 -20.04
CA ARG A 381 -5.66 -29.49 -21.26
C ARG A 381 -6.56 -28.91 -22.34
N CYS A 382 -6.05 -27.92 -23.07
CA CYS A 382 -6.75 -27.37 -24.23
C CYS A 382 -6.63 -28.32 -25.42
N ASP A 383 -7.74 -28.51 -26.13
CA ASP A 383 -7.77 -29.13 -27.46
C ASP A 383 -7.45 -28.12 -28.56
N TYR A 384 -7.84 -26.86 -28.36
CA TYR A 384 -7.73 -25.80 -29.37
C TYR A 384 -7.05 -24.55 -28.81
N VAL A 385 -5.95 -24.14 -29.44
CA VAL A 385 -5.24 -22.90 -29.13
C VAL A 385 -4.77 -22.28 -30.46
N PRO A 386 -5.14 -21.03 -30.77
CA PRO A 386 -4.72 -20.41 -32.03
C PRO A 386 -3.24 -20.01 -31.98
N GLU A 387 -2.57 -20.04 -33.13
CA GLU A 387 -1.13 -19.74 -33.25
C GLU A 387 -0.81 -18.27 -32.95
N ASP A 388 -1.70 -17.35 -33.33
CA ASP A 388 -1.53 -15.90 -33.16
C ASP A 388 -1.90 -15.41 -31.74
N HIS A 389 -2.49 -16.29 -30.93
CA HIS A 389 -2.91 -16.02 -29.56
C HIS A 389 -3.89 -14.83 -29.41
N THR A 390 -4.74 -14.60 -30.42
CA THR A 390 -5.73 -13.51 -30.41
C THR A 390 -7.17 -14.03 -30.33
N GLY A 391 -8.10 -13.17 -29.89
CA GLY A 391 -9.53 -13.48 -29.91
C GLY A 391 -10.05 -13.72 -31.34
N GLU A 392 -9.52 -12.99 -32.31
CA GLU A 392 -9.87 -13.18 -33.73
C GLU A 392 -9.37 -14.55 -34.24
N GLY A 393 -8.12 -14.90 -33.92
CA GLY A 393 -7.54 -16.19 -34.27
C GLY A 393 -8.28 -17.36 -33.63
N LEU A 394 -8.67 -17.24 -32.36
CA LEU A 394 -9.54 -18.21 -31.70
C LEU A 394 -10.87 -18.38 -32.45
N GLY A 395 -11.50 -17.26 -32.85
CA GLY A 395 -12.74 -17.28 -33.62
C GLY A 395 -12.59 -17.99 -34.96
N ARG A 396 -11.54 -17.68 -35.73
CA ARG A 396 -11.26 -18.34 -37.01
C ARG A 396 -10.96 -19.83 -36.85
N LEU A 397 -10.21 -20.19 -35.81
CA LEU A 397 -9.89 -21.59 -35.50
C LEU A 397 -11.18 -22.37 -35.24
N LEU A 398 -12.02 -21.89 -34.32
CA LEU A 398 -13.29 -22.54 -33.98
C LEU A 398 -14.28 -22.57 -35.16
N ALA A 399 -14.31 -21.52 -35.99
CA ALA A 399 -15.18 -21.46 -37.16
C ALA A 399 -14.80 -22.48 -38.25
N SER A 400 -13.53 -22.89 -38.31
CA SER A 400 -13.07 -23.91 -39.26
C SER A 400 -13.37 -25.35 -38.84
N LEU A 401 -13.81 -25.57 -37.59
CA LEU A 401 -14.15 -26.90 -37.09
C LEU A 401 -15.49 -27.37 -37.67
N PRO A 402 -15.59 -28.65 -38.08
CA PRO A 402 -16.83 -29.25 -38.59
C PRO A 402 -17.74 -29.66 -37.41
N VAL A 403 -18.17 -28.69 -36.62
CA VAL A 403 -19.00 -28.87 -35.42
C VAL A 403 -20.23 -27.97 -35.49
N ASP A 404 -21.25 -28.30 -34.69
CA ASP A 404 -22.38 -27.40 -34.51
C ASP A 404 -21.95 -26.18 -33.69
N HIS A 405 -21.86 -25.01 -34.35
CA HIS A 405 -21.40 -23.77 -33.73
C HIS A 405 -22.37 -23.25 -32.66
N SER A 406 -23.63 -23.72 -32.63
CA SER A 406 -24.58 -23.40 -31.56
C SER A 406 -24.22 -24.05 -30.22
N ARG A 407 -23.40 -25.12 -30.26
CA ARG A 407 -22.90 -25.86 -29.09
C ARG A 407 -21.55 -25.35 -28.60
N ILE A 408 -21.15 -24.15 -29.01
CA ILE A 408 -19.94 -23.46 -28.54
C ILE A 408 -20.33 -22.44 -27.45
N LEU A 409 -19.66 -22.53 -26.30
CA LEU A 409 -19.82 -21.61 -25.18
C LEU A 409 -18.57 -20.74 -25.02
N LEU A 410 -18.73 -19.43 -25.19
CA LEU A 410 -17.69 -18.43 -25.02
C LEU A 410 -17.70 -17.93 -23.57
N LEU A 411 -16.67 -18.26 -22.81
CA LEU A 411 -16.49 -17.84 -21.41
C LEU A 411 -15.65 -16.55 -21.38
N GLN A 412 -16.34 -15.42 -21.26
CA GLN A 412 -15.77 -14.08 -21.45
C GLN A 412 -16.04 -13.14 -20.26
N GLY A 413 -15.36 -12.00 -20.23
CA GLY A 413 -15.71 -10.89 -19.34
C GLY A 413 -16.82 -10.01 -19.92
N ASN A 414 -17.42 -9.14 -19.10
CA ASN A 414 -18.42 -8.15 -19.54
C ASN A 414 -17.90 -7.16 -20.60
N LEU A 415 -16.62 -6.78 -20.51
CA LEU A 415 -16.00 -5.83 -21.45
C LEU A 415 -15.49 -6.46 -22.76
N ALA A 416 -15.71 -7.76 -23.00
CA ALA A 416 -15.28 -8.38 -24.25
C ALA A 416 -16.07 -7.82 -25.44
N ASP A 417 -15.34 -7.49 -26.51
CA ASP A 417 -15.93 -7.02 -27.76
C ASP A 417 -16.66 -8.15 -28.52
N ASP A 418 -17.40 -7.76 -29.56
CA ASP A 418 -18.20 -8.68 -30.35
C ASP A 418 -17.40 -9.39 -31.44
N THR A 419 -16.07 -9.30 -31.47
CA THR A 419 -15.24 -9.90 -32.54
C THR A 419 -15.47 -11.40 -32.67
N LEU A 420 -15.51 -12.11 -31.54
CA LEU A 420 -15.79 -13.55 -31.51
C LEU A 420 -17.22 -13.87 -31.94
N LEU A 421 -18.21 -13.07 -31.54
CA LEU A 421 -19.61 -13.26 -31.94
C LEU A 421 -19.86 -12.94 -33.42
N LYS A 422 -19.08 -12.03 -34.02
CA LYS A 422 -19.12 -11.78 -35.46
C LYS A 422 -18.61 -12.97 -36.27
N LEU A 423 -17.60 -13.68 -35.76
CA LEU A 423 -17.03 -14.87 -36.39
C LEU A 423 -17.85 -16.15 -36.09
N LEU A 424 -18.47 -16.21 -34.92
CA LEU A 424 -19.27 -17.33 -34.43
C LEU A 424 -20.67 -16.86 -34.00
N PRO A 425 -21.54 -16.46 -34.94
CA PRO A 425 -22.83 -15.83 -34.61
C PRO A 425 -23.81 -16.77 -33.89
N GLN A 426 -23.60 -18.09 -33.98
CA GLN A 426 -24.41 -19.09 -33.31
C GLN A 426 -23.90 -19.43 -31.90
N ALA A 427 -22.66 -19.05 -31.55
CA ALA A 427 -22.09 -19.38 -30.25
C ALA A 427 -22.77 -18.60 -29.12
N THR A 428 -22.87 -19.24 -27.95
CA THR A 428 -23.45 -18.61 -26.77
C THR A 428 -22.35 -17.92 -25.97
N ARG A 429 -22.58 -16.66 -25.59
CA ARG A 429 -21.70 -15.93 -24.67
C ARG A 429 -22.17 -16.09 -23.23
N TRP A 430 -21.25 -16.51 -22.35
CA TRP A 430 -21.42 -16.48 -20.91
C TRP A 430 -20.40 -15.52 -20.28
N VAL A 431 -20.91 -14.46 -19.69
CA VAL A 431 -20.12 -13.52 -18.89
C VAL A 431 -19.82 -14.18 -17.54
N VAL A 432 -18.59 -14.66 -17.38
CA VAL A 432 -18.15 -15.34 -16.15
C VAL A 432 -17.60 -14.37 -15.11
N TYR A 433 -17.12 -13.19 -15.51
CA TYR A 433 -16.69 -12.15 -14.58
C TYR A 433 -17.03 -10.76 -15.10
N GLU A 434 -17.12 -9.81 -14.18
CA GLU A 434 -17.26 -8.39 -14.46
C GLU A 434 -15.97 -7.65 -14.10
N THR A 435 -15.46 -6.88 -15.06
CA THR A 435 -14.48 -5.83 -14.79
C THR A 435 -15.24 -4.55 -14.51
N LEU A 436 -15.14 -4.06 -13.27
CA LEU A 436 -15.75 -2.81 -12.84
C LEU A 436 -14.66 -1.76 -12.57
N PRO A 437 -14.90 -0.48 -12.91
CA PRO A 437 -14.03 0.60 -12.47
C PRO A 437 -14.06 0.73 -10.95
N VAL A 438 -12.91 1.01 -10.35
CA VAL A 438 -12.87 1.43 -8.94
C VAL A 438 -13.46 2.83 -8.84
N ALA A 439 -14.52 2.99 -8.04
CA ALA A 439 -15.22 4.27 -7.90
C ALA A 439 -14.51 5.23 -6.93
N GLU A 440 -13.98 4.69 -5.82
CA GLU A 440 -13.36 5.50 -4.77
C GLU A 440 -12.08 4.86 -4.24
N LEU A 441 -11.14 5.71 -3.83
CA LEU A 441 -9.92 5.30 -3.13
C LEU A 441 -10.02 5.69 -1.66
N PRO A 442 -9.52 4.85 -0.73
CA PRO A 442 -9.34 5.24 0.66
C PRO A 442 -8.51 6.52 0.77
N GLU A 443 -8.82 7.35 1.77
CA GLU A 443 -8.18 8.67 1.97
C GLU A 443 -6.65 8.60 2.00
N TRP A 444 -6.08 7.66 2.77
CA TRP A 444 -4.63 7.47 2.85
C TRP A 444 -3.99 7.18 1.48
N LYS A 445 -4.71 6.46 0.60
CA LYS A 445 -4.22 6.11 -0.73
C LYS A 445 -4.30 7.32 -1.67
N ARG A 446 -5.32 8.16 -1.52
CA ARG A 446 -5.42 9.44 -2.25
C ARG A 446 -4.24 10.35 -1.92
N GLU A 447 -3.94 10.57 -0.64
CA GLU A 447 -2.79 11.37 -0.21
C GLU A 447 -1.46 10.82 -0.79
N ALA A 448 -1.30 9.50 -0.74
CA ALA A 448 -0.09 8.84 -1.22
C ALA A 448 0.09 8.99 -2.75
N VAL A 449 -1.01 8.87 -3.51
CA VAL A 449 -1.03 9.09 -4.97
C VAL A 449 -0.69 10.53 -5.33
N VAL A 450 -1.26 11.53 -4.63
CA VAL A 450 -0.98 12.95 -4.88
C VAL A 450 0.51 13.27 -4.69
N GLY A 451 1.16 12.62 -3.72
CA GLY A 451 2.59 12.80 -3.46
C GLY A 451 3.54 11.97 -4.33
N ALA A 452 3.05 11.24 -5.34
CA ALA A 452 3.89 10.38 -6.17
C ALA A 452 4.64 11.16 -7.26
N ASP A 453 5.80 10.63 -7.68
CA ASP A 453 6.61 11.21 -8.75
C ASP A 453 6.06 10.85 -10.13
N ALA A 454 5.51 9.64 -10.29
CA ALA A 454 4.93 9.19 -11.56
C ALA A 454 3.85 8.10 -11.38
N VAL A 455 3.03 7.93 -12.43
CA VAL A 455 2.10 6.79 -12.56
C VAL A 455 2.64 5.81 -13.59
N VAL A 456 2.43 4.51 -13.36
CA VAL A 456 2.70 3.43 -14.30
C VAL A 456 1.36 2.89 -14.79
N PHE A 457 1.09 3.09 -16.07
CA PHE A 457 -0.13 2.64 -16.75
C PHE A 457 0.13 1.41 -17.61
N ALA A 458 -0.63 0.35 -17.32
CA ALA A 458 -0.60 -0.92 -18.04
C ALA A 458 -1.77 -1.10 -19.03
N SER A 459 -2.75 -0.20 -19.04
CA SER A 459 -3.91 -0.28 -19.95
C SER A 459 -4.60 1.08 -20.10
N THR A 460 -5.27 1.28 -21.23
CA THR A 460 -6.05 2.50 -21.49
C THR A 460 -7.22 2.66 -20.51
N SER A 461 -7.92 1.58 -20.15
CA SER A 461 -9.00 1.64 -19.16
C SER A 461 -8.51 2.09 -17.76
N ALA A 462 -7.29 1.71 -17.39
CA ALA A 462 -6.69 2.19 -16.14
C ALA A 462 -6.38 3.69 -16.18
N VAL A 463 -6.00 4.25 -17.33
CA VAL A 463 -5.79 5.70 -17.49
C VAL A 463 -7.11 6.44 -17.29
N GLU A 464 -8.15 6.05 -18.02
CA GLU A 464 -9.45 6.73 -17.96
C GLU A 464 -10.04 6.69 -16.54
N ASN A 465 -9.99 5.52 -15.90
CA ASN A 465 -10.51 5.41 -14.54
C ASN A 465 -9.65 6.15 -13.51
N PHE A 466 -8.32 6.09 -13.63
CA PHE A 466 -7.41 6.86 -12.77
C PHE A 466 -7.75 8.35 -12.82
N CYS A 467 -7.92 8.89 -14.03
CA CYS A 467 -8.22 10.30 -14.23
C CYS A 467 -9.61 10.64 -13.69
N SER A 468 -10.63 9.83 -13.97
CA SER A 468 -11.98 10.03 -13.42
C SER A 468 -11.99 10.09 -11.90
N VAL A 469 -11.30 9.14 -11.26
CA VAL A 469 -11.25 9.04 -9.80
C VAL A 469 -10.45 10.20 -9.22
N ILE A 470 -9.22 10.44 -9.67
CA ILE A 470 -8.35 11.45 -9.07
C ILE A 470 -8.82 12.89 -9.37
N LEU A 471 -9.31 13.18 -10.58
CA LEU A 471 -9.81 14.51 -10.96
C LEU A 471 -11.07 14.89 -10.19
N SER A 472 -11.92 13.92 -9.84
CA SER A 472 -13.11 14.18 -9.01
C SER A 472 -12.74 14.71 -7.62
N TYR A 473 -11.59 14.30 -7.07
CA TYR A 473 -11.12 14.76 -5.77
C TYR A 473 -10.40 16.10 -5.83
N THR A 474 -9.65 16.40 -6.90
CA THR A 474 -8.98 17.70 -7.06
C THR A 474 -9.95 18.85 -7.37
N THR A 475 -11.11 18.56 -7.98
CA THR A 475 -12.18 19.56 -8.14
C THR A 475 -12.97 19.81 -6.85
N LEU A 476 -13.04 18.84 -5.94
CA LEU A 476 -13.65 18.99 -4.62
C LEU A 476 -12.68 19.55 -3.55
N GLY A 477 -11.38 19.62 -3.85
CA GLY A 477 -10.32 20.00 -2.91
C GLY A 477 -9.96 21.48 -2.82
N ALA A 478 -10.63 22.36 -3.57
CA ALA A 478 -10.42 23.82 -3.49
C ALA A 478 -11.45 24.52 -2.57
N SER A 479 -11.61 24.01 -1.34
CA SER A 479 -12.11 24.81 -0.21
C SER A 479 -11.71 24.12 1.10
N PRO A 480 -11.18 24.85 2.10
CA PRO A 480 -11.09 24.30 3.45
C PRO A 480 -12.52 24.13 3.98
N LEU A 481 -13.01 22.89 4.01
CA LEU A 481 -14.29 22.56 4.62
C LEU A 481 -14.21 22.76 6.14
N SER A 482 -14.57 23.95 6.61
CA SER A 482 -15.27 24.12 7.87
C SER A 482 -16.71 23.68 7.65
N GLY A 483 -17.13 22.55 8.22
CA GLY A 483 -18.52 22.09 8.06
C GLY A 483 -18.81 20.73 8.66
N SER A 484 -18.81 20.68 9.99
CA SER A 484 -19.68 19.89 10.87
C SER A 484 -20.49 18.71 10.28
N TYR A 485 -20.29 17.54 10.89
CA TYR A 485 -21.30 16.49 11.02
C TYR A 485 -22.68 17.09 11.29
N ALA A 486 -23.61 16.96 10.35
CA ALA A 486 -25.02 17.23 10.55
C ALA A 486 -25.84 15.99 10.19
N LEU A 487 -26.62 15.57 11.16
CA LEU A 487 -27.59 14.49 11.11
C LEU A 487 -28.58 14.65 9.95
N TRP A 488 -29.01 13.49 9.44
CA TRP A 488 -30.09 13.28 8.49
C TRP A 488 -31.41 13.88 9.00
N VAL A 489 -31.87 15.01 8.43
CA VAL A 489 -33.28 15.43 8.40
C VAL A 489 -33.51 16.21 7.11
N GLY A 490 -34.53 15.83 6.33
CA GLY A 490 -34.78 16.36 5.00
C GLY A 490 -35.43 17.74 4.95
N GLU A 491 -35.25 18.43 3.83
CA GLU A 491 -36.31 19.00 2.99
C GLU A 491 -35.70 19.59 1.71
N ARG A 492 -36.43 19.46 0.59
CA ARG A 492 -36.07 20.03 -0.71
C ARG A 492 -36.45 21.52 -0.71
N SER A 493 -35.55 22.38 -1.16
CA SER A 493 -35.96 23.66 -1.76
C SER A 493 -35.02 24.08 -2.89
N SER A 494 -35.66 24.37 -4.02
CA SER A 494 -35.16 24.95 -5.25
C SER A 494 -34.64 26.37 -5.05
N GLU A 495 -33.50 26.72 -5.66
CA GLU A 495 -33.33 27.98 -6.38
C GLU A 495 -32.03 27.99 -7.20
N SER A 496 -32.22 28.13 -8.50
CA SER A 496 -31.21 28.35 -9.54
C SER A 496 -30.96 29.85 -9.70
N LYS A 497 -29.69 30.30 -9.67
CA LYS A 497 -29.28 31.54 -10.33
C LYS A 497 -27.89 31.44 -10.95
N ASP A 498 -27.84 31.97 -12.16
CA ASP A 498 -26.74 32.05 -13.11
C ASP A 498 -25.44 32.61 -12.53
N LEU A 499 -24.32 32.02 -12.93
CA LEU A 499 -22.99 32.63 -12.89
C LEU A 499 -22.19 32.23 -14.14
N ASN A 500 -21.49 33.24 -14.65
CA ASN A 500 -21.03 33.42 -16.02
C ASN A 500 -20.02 32.40 -16.56
N ARG A 501 -20.13 32.16 -17.87
CA ARG A 501 -19.08 31.63 -18.76
C ARG A 501 -17.96 32.66 -18.89
N GLU A 502 -16.88 32.52 -18.13
CA GLU A 502 -15.59 33.16 -18.43
C GLU A 502 -14.43 32.26 -17.99
N SER A 503 -13.54 31.96 -18.94
CA SER A 503 -12.24 31.29 -18.80
C SER A 503 -12.17 30.02 -17.93
N LEU A 504 -12.28 28.85 -18.58
CA LEU A 504 -11.75 27.58 -18.06
C LEU A 504 -10.21 27.65 -18.04
N THR A 505 -9.65 28.28 -17.01
CA THR A 505 -8.26 28.02 -16.61
C THR A 505 -8.19 26.61 -16.02
N THR A 506 -7.28 25.82 -16.55
CA THR A 506 -7.00 24.44 -16.15
C THR A 506 -6.81 24.32 -14.63
N PRO A 507 -7.41 23.33 -13.95
CA PRO A 507 -7.13 23.12 -12.54
C PRO A 507 -5.68 22.65 -12.38
N ALA A 508 -4.83 23.53 -11.87
CA ALA A 508 -3.54 23.15 -11.33
C ALA A 508 -3.76 22.32 -10.06
N SER A 509 -3.65 20.99 -10.13
CA SER A 509 -3.21 20.11 -9.01
C SER A 509 -3.30 18.59 -9.26
N CYS A 510 -3.21 18.07 -10.50
CA CYS A 510 -2.92 16.63 -10.67
C CYS A 510 -1.41 16.39 -10.55
N SER A 511 -0.96 16.07 -9.34
CA SER A 511 0.28 15.34 -9.10
C SER A 511 -0.06 13.85 -8.97
N PRO A 512 0.67 12.93 -9.61
CA PRO A 512 1.82 13.11 -10.51
C PRO A 512 1.46 13.62 -11.93
N ARG A 513 2.41 14.31 -12.58
CA ARG A 513 2.32 14.77 -13.99
C ARG A 513 2.97 13.83 -15.00
N LEU A 514 3.87 12.96 -14.54
CA LEU A 514 4.60 12.00 -15.36
C LEU A 514 3.89 10.64 -15.38
N ALA A 515 3.80 10.04 -16.56
CA ALA A 515 3.20 8.73 -16.79
C ALA A 515 4.10 7.80 -17.60
N PHE A 516 4.41 6.63 -17.06
CA PHE A 516 5.07 5.55 -17.78
C PHE A 516 4.02 4.62 -18.40
N CYS A 517 4.04 4.47 -19.71
CA CYS A 517 3.03 3.76 -20.47
C CYS A 517 3.60 2.49 -21.12
N ILE A 518 2.91 1.35 -21.01
CA ILE A 518 3.33 0.08 -21.63
C ILE A 518 3.27 0.08 -23.16
N GLY A 519 2.58 1.05 -23.78
CA GLY A 519 2.46 1.10 -25.23
C GLY A 519 1.74 2.34 -25.74
N ARG A 520 1.76 2.52 -27.07
CA ARG A 520 1.29 3.75 -27.74
C ARG A 520 -0.19 4.07 -27.50
N MET A 521 -1.04 3.05 -27.38
CA MET A 521 -2.47 3.28 -27.08
C MET A 521 -2.68 3.85 -25.68
N THR A 522 -1.90 3.36 -24.70
CA THR A 522 -1.93 3.87 -23.33
C THR A 522 -1.33 5.27 -23.24
N GLU A 523 -0.24 5.52 -23.98
CA GLU A 523 0.35 6.86 -24.13
C GLU A 523 -0.65 7.86 -24.71
N SER A 524 -1.33 7.51 -25.80
CA SER A 524 -2.33 8.38 -26.42
C SER A 524 -3.44 8.75 -25.45
N ALA A 525 -3.90 7.80 -24.63
CA ALA A 525 -4.90 8.06 -23.59
C ALA A 525 -4.34 8.98 -22.50
N ALA A 526 -3.14 8.71 -21.99
CA ALA A 526 -2.53 9.52 -20.93
C ALA A 526 -2.28 10.97 -21.39
N ARG A 527 -1.83 11.18 -22.63
CA ARG A 527 -1.64 12.53 -23.19
C ARG A 527 -2.94 13.33 -23.32
N LYS A 528 -4.07 12.67 -23.60
CA LYS A 528 -5.38 13.36 -23.64
C LYS A 528 -5.75 13.97 -22.29
N HIS A 529 -5.27 13.38 -21.20
CA HIS A 529 -5.46 13.86 -19.83
C HIS A 529 -4.31 14.75 -19.33
N GLY A 530 -3.40 15.17 -20.21
CA GLY A 530 -2.36 16.15 -19.91
C GLY A 530 -1.10 15.60 -19.23
N PHE A 531 -0.89 14.28 -19.22
CA PHE A 531 0.35 13.70 -18.69
C PHE A 531 1.54 13.92 -19.63
N GLU A 532 2.70 14.19 -19.05
CA GLU A 532 3.98 13.92 -19.70
C GLU A 532 4.19 12.40 -19.75
N THR A 533 4.51 11.85 -20.91
CA THR A 533 4.52 10.40 -21.10
C THR A 533 5.87 9.85 -21.54
N VAL A 534 6.28 8.76 -20.91
CA VAL A 534 7.40 7.92 -21.35
C VAL A 534 6.86 6.54 -21.69
N THR A 535 7.05 6.11 -22.93
CA THR A 535 6.52 4.83 -23.42
C THR A 535 7.62 3.78 -23.51
N SER A 536 7.32 2.55 -23.14
CA SER A 536 8.22 1.42 -23.34
C SER A 536 8.40 1.10 -24.83
N ASP A 537 9.57 0.60 -25.19
CA ASP A 537 9.90 0.28 -26.59
C ASP A 537 9.14 -0.97 -27.07
N GLU A 538 8.85 -1.88 -26.15
CA GLU A 538 8.03 -3.07 -26.36
C GLU A 538 6.82 -3.05 -25.41
N THR A 539 5.73 -3.71 -25.78
CA THR A 539 4.55 -3.87 -24.91
C THR A 539 4.76 -4.97 -23.87
N THR A 540 5.86 -4.86 -23.13
CA THR A 540 6.28 -5.81 -22.09
C THR A 540 6.61 -5.07 -20.80
N MET A 541 6.43 -5.74 -19.66
CA MET A 541 6.75 -5.16 -18.35
C MET A 541 8.26 -4.99 -18.13
N ASP A 542 9.08 -5.83 -18.75
CA ASP A 542 10.53 -5.70 -18.71
C ASP A 542 11.00 -4.45 -19.42
N SER A 543 10.47 -4.18 -20.62
CA SER A 543 10.75 -2.95 -21.35
C SER A 543 10.31 -1.71 -20.56
N LEU A 544 9.14 -1.76 -19.90
CA LEU A 544 8.64 -0.65 -19.08
C LEU A 544 9.54 -0.36 -17.87
N VAL A 545 9.92 -1.38 -17.09
CA VAL A 545 10.84 -1.20 -15.94
C VAL A 545 12.18 -0.66 -16.39
N LYS A 546 12.74 -1.18 -17.49
CA LYS A 546 13.99 -0.68 -18.08
C LYS A 546 13.87 0.81 -18.43
N LYS A 547 12.76 1.21 -19.06
CA LYS A 547 12.52 2.61 -19.45
C LYS A 547 12.41 3.55 -18.24
N ILE A 548 11.75 3.10 -17.17
CA ILE A 548 11.66 3.86 -15.90
C ILE A 548 13.06 4.12 -15.35
N VAL A 549 13.91 3.08 -15.31
CA VAL A 549 15.29 3.21 -14.83
C VAL A 549 16.12 4.13 -15.72
N GLU A 550 16.01 4.01 -17.05
CA GLU A 550 16.73 4.86 -18.00
C GLU A 550 16.34 6.34 -17.88
N TYR A 551 15.05 6.62 -17.62
CA TYR A 551 14.57 7.99 -17.42
C TYR A 551 15.21 8.62 -16.18
N TYR A 552 15.09 7.98 -15.01
CA TYR A 552 15.60 8.55 -13.77
C TYR A 552 17.13 8.57 -13.67
N LYS A 553 17.83 7.66 -14.36
CA LYS A 553 19.30 7.72 -14.49
C LYS A 553 19.80 8.91 -15.30
N LYS A 554 19.00 9.47 -16.22
CA LYS A 554 19.39 10.66 -17.00
C LYS A 554 19.17 11.95 -16.22
N GLU A 555 18.28 11.94 -15.22
CA GLU A 555 18.00 13.09 -14.35
C GLU A 555 18.96 13.20 -13.16
N SER A 556 19.59 12.08 -12.76
CA SER A 556 20.55 12.01 -11.65
C SER A 556 21.96 12.31 -12.10
#